data_AF-A0A6V8P167-F1
#
_entry.id   AF-A0A6V8P167-F1
#
_cell.length_a   1.000
_cell.length_b   1.000
_cell.length_c   1.000
_cell.angle_alpha   90.00
_cell.angle_beta   90.00
_cell.angle_gamma   90.00
#
_symmetry.space_group_name_H-M   'P 1'
#
loop_
_entity.id
_entity.type
_entity.pdbx_description
1 polymer ?
#
loop_
_entity_poly.entity_id
_entity_poly.type
_entity_poly.pdbx_seq_one_letter_code
_entity_poly.pdbx_strand_id
1 'polypeptide(L)'
;SNLAYIEKNGLAPAMLNRLVRLAAFQNPDFYKAQAMRLSTFGKPRIIGCAEDFPFHICLPRGCLDGALELFKSYGIKSEIVDERFEGVPINVVFNGELRPLQKEAGSKLLEDDIGILSAPTAFGKTVIGAWLIAERKVNSLVLVHRQQLMDQWRERLALFLGLPIEKLGQVGGGKK
;
A
#
# COMPACT_ATOMS: atom_id res chain seq x y z
N SER A 1 12.55 3.34 -5.02
CA SER A 1 11.81 3.59 -3.77
C SER A 1 10.39 3.99 -4.12
N ASN A 2 9.39 3.55 -3.35
CA ASN A 2 7.97 3.83 -3.60
C ASN A 2 7.48 5.00 -2.72
N LEU A 3 8.08 6.18 -2.90
CA LEU A 3 7.82 7.39 -2.11
C LEU A 3 7.20 8.48 -3.00
N ALA A 4 6.53 9.44 -2.38
CA ALA A 4 6.14 10.68 -3.04
C ALA A 4 7.28 11.68 -2.94
N TYR A 5 7.83 12.09 -4.08
CA TYR A 5 8.96 13.02 -4.18
C TYR A 5 8.43 14.45 -4.32
N ILE A 6 8.82 15.33 -3.41
CA ILE A 6 8.40 16.73 -3.39
C ILE A 6 9.64 17.60 -3.55
N GLU A 7 9.70 18.39 -4.62
CA GLU A 7 10.80 19.32 -4.87
C GLU A 7 10.88 20.36 -3.75
N LYS A 8 12.09 20.59 -3.22
CA LYS A 8 12.34 21.60 -2.17
C LYS A 8 12.35 23.02 -2.69
N ASN A 9 12.67 23.20 -3.98
CA ASN A 9 12.83 24.50 -4.58
C ASN A 9 11.52 25.30 -4.50
N GLY A 10 11.60 26.57 -4.15
CA GLY A 10 10.41 27.42 -3.93
C GLY A 10 9.64 27.17 -2.64
N LEU A 11 9.97 26.14 -1.84
CA LEU A 11 9.32 25.90 -0.54
C LEU A 11 10.11 26.52 0.61
N ALA A 12 9.41 27.28 1.45
CA ALA A 12 9.99 27.83 2.67
C ALA A 12 10.37 26.69 3.66
N PRO A 13 11.43 26.86 4.50
CA PRO A 13 11.80 25.86 5.50
C PRO A 13 10.67 25.46 6.46
N ALA A 14 9.74 26.37 6.74
CA ALA A 14 8.55 26.08 7.53
C ALA A 14 7.61 25.08 6.85
N MET A 15 7.48 25.14 5.51
CA MET A 15 6.67 24.19 4.74
C MET A 15 7.33 22.82 4.70
N LEU A 16 8.65 22.78 4.48
CA LEU A 16 9.44 21.55 4.53
C LEU A 16 9.25 20.81 5.88
N ASN A 17 9.34 21.53 6.99
CA ASN A 17 9.09 20.98 8.33
C ASN A 17 7.65 20.46 8.51
N ARG A 18 6.65 21.10 7.90
CA ARG A 18 5.26 20.63 7.94
C ARG A 18 5.10 19.32 7.17
N LEU A 19 5.72 19.20 5.99
CA LEU A 19 5.73 17.97 5.19
C LEU A 19 6.36 16.81 5.97
N VAL A 20 7.51 17.03 6.60
CA VAL A 20 8.16 15.99 7.45
C VAL A 20 7.23 15.55 8.58
N ARG A 21 6.48 16.47 9.19
CA ARG A 21 5.53 16.15 10.27
C ARG A 21 4.33 15.33 9.79
N LEU A 22 3.90 15.45 8.52
CA LEU A 22 2.83 14.59 7.98
C LEU A 22 3.20 13.11 8.01
N ALA A 23 4.49 12.81 7.88
CA ALA A 23 5.03 11.45 7.94
C ALA A 23 5.58 11.09 9.34
N ALA A 24 5.17 11.79 10.40
CA ALA A 24 5.66 11.54 11.75
C ALA A 24 4.53 11.17 12.71
N PHE A 25 4.76 10.18 13.57
CA PHE A 25 3.77 9.73 14.55
C PHE A 25 4.42 9.28 15.86
N GLN A 26 3.60 9.20 16.91
CA GLN A 26 4.02 8.78 18.24
C GLN A 26 4.37 7.28 18.24
N ASN A 27 5.53 6.92 18.79
CA ASN A 27 6.00 5.53 18.82
C ASN A 27 5.29 4.71 19.92
N PRO A 28 4.36 3.79 19.60
CA PRO A 28 3.61 3.05 20.62
C PRO A 28 4.52 2.24 21.56
N ASP A 29 5.68 1.78 21.10
CA ASP A 29 6.60 0.98 21.89
C ASP A 29 7.34 1.80 22.95
N PHE A 30 7.64 3.07 22.65
CA PHE A 30 8.18 4.01 23.63
C PHE A 30 7.17 4.21 24.77
N TYR A 31 5.92 4.49 24.41
CA TYR A 31 4.85 4.77 25.38
C TYR A 31 4.48 3.52 26.21
N LYS A 32 4.45 2.33 25.61
CA LYS A 32 4.28 1.07 26.34
C LYS A 32 5.42 0.84 27.34
N ALA A 33 6.67 0.97 26.91
CA ALA A 33 7.83 0.78 27.79
C ALA A 33 7.80 1.78 28.96
N GLN A 34 7.50 3.05 28.69
CA GLN A 34 7.35 4.08 29.72
C GLN A 34 6.25 3.74 30.73
N ALA A 35 5.06 3.34 30.26
CA ALA A 35 3.94 2.96 31.13
C ALA A 35 4.26 1.75 32.02
N MET A 36 5.04 0.79 31.49
CA MET A 36 5.49 -0.41 32.21
C MET A 36 6.72 -0.16 33.09
N ARG A 37 7.25 1.07 33.15
CA ARG A 37 8.52 1.42 33.83
C ARG A 37 9.72 0.59 33.34
N LEU A 38 9.70 0.20 32.07
CA LEU A 38 10.80 -0.47 31.38
C LEU A 38 11.70 0.57 30.70
N SER A 39 12.91 0.14 30.31
CA SER A 39 13.86 1.02 29.62
C SER A 39 13.32 1.52 28.27
N THR A 40 13.33 2.84 28.10
CA THR A 40 13.04 3.56 26.86
C THR A 40 14.28 3.83 26.02
N PHE A 41 15.47 3.41 26.48
CA PHE A 41 16.71 3.55 25.73
C PHE A 41 16.59 2.89 24.35
N GLY A 42 17.03 3.59 23.30
CA GLY A 42 16.93 3.14 21.90
C GLY A 42 15.52 3.20 21.29
N LYS A 43 14.49 3.66 22.03
CA LYS A 43 13.13 3.85 21.50
C LYS A 43 12.89 5.35 21.29
N PRO A 44 12.88 5.86 20.05
CA PRO A 44 12.55 7.26 19.83
C PRO A 44 11.07 7.49 20.20
N ARG A 45 10.77 8.63 20.81
CA ARG A 45 9.39 8.99 21.16
C ARG A 45 8.50 9.22 19.93
N ILE A 46 9.08 9.77 18.87
CA ILE A 46 8.44 10.03 17.59
C ILE A 46 9.17 9.24 16.51
N ILE A 47 8.43 8.54 15.67
CA ILE A 47 8.96 7.92 14.45
C ILE A 47 8.68 8.89 13.30
N GLY A 48 9.74 9.28 12.58
CA GLY A 48 9.64 10.02 11.33
C GLY A 48 9.88 9.10 10.14
N CYS A 49 9.01 9.15 9.15
CA CYS A 49 9.08 8.33 7.93
C CYS A 49 9.39 9.15 6.67
N ALA A 50 9.63 10.46 6.81
CA ALA A 50 10.11 11.28 5.71
C ALA A 50 11.61 11.06 5.49
N GLU A 51 12.02 11.02 4.23
CA GLU A 51 13.43 10.96 3.84
C GLU A 51 13.84 12.31 3.23
N ASP A 52 15.01 12.81 3.65
CA ASP A 52 15.52 14.10 3.22
C ASP A 52 16.64 13.91 2.18
N PHE A 53 16.35 14.24 0.92
CA PHE A 53 17.31 14.20 -0.19
C PHE A 53 17.76 15.62 -0.57
N PRO A 54 18.88 15.78 -1.30
CA PRO A 54 19.40 17.12 -1.63
C PRO A 54 18.36 18.06 -2.25
N PHE A 55 17.56 17.57 -3.19
CA PHE A 55 16.57 18.37 -3.93
C PHE A 55 15.11 18.04 -3.56
N HIS A 56 14.87 16.96 -2.81
CA HIS A 56 13.53 16.46 -2.55
C HIS A 56 13.31 16.14 -1.07
N ILE A 57 12.10 16.39 -0.58
CA ILE A 57 11.58 15.69 0.61
C ILE A 57 10.72 14.55 0.09
N CYS A 58 11.00 13.34 0.58
CA CYS A 58 10.26 12.16 0.20
C CYS A 58 9.35 11.73 1.33
N LEU A 59 8.07 11.55 1.03
CA LEU A 59 7.07 11.09 1.97
C LEU A 59 6.61 9.68 1.64
N PRO A 60 6.16 8.88 2.61
CA PRO A 60 5.42 7.66 2.32
C PRO A 60 4.24 7.97 1.41
N ARG A 61 3.97 7.12 0.41
CA ARG A 61 2.91 7.35 -0.58
C ARG A 61 1.53 7.64 0.05
N GLY A 62 1.23 7.03 1.19
CA GLY A 62 -0.03 7.28 1.93
C GLY A 62 -0.16 8.69 2.52
N CYS A 63 0.91 9.49 2.53
CA CYS A 63 0.88 10.89 2.93
C CYS A 63 0.63 11.85 1.76
N LEU A 64 0.50 11.35 0.51
CA LEU A 64 0.34 12.19 -0.68
C LEU A 64 -0.89 13.09 -0.58
N ASP A 65 -2.05 12.53 -0.25
CA ASP A 65 -3.30 13.30 -0.13
C ASP A 65 -3.18 14.41 0.92
N GLY A 66 -2.59 14.09 2.07
CA GLY A 66 -2.34 15.07 3.12
C GLY A 66 -1.34 16.16 2.70
N ALA A 67 -0.35 15.84 1.86
CA ALA A 67 0.57 16.82 1.31
C ALA A 67 -0.11 17.74 0.29
N LEU A 68 -0.96 17.18 -0.58
CA LEU A 68 -1.75 17.94 -1.56
C LEU A 68 -2.77 18.86 -0.87
N GLU A 69 -3.44 18.36 0.18
CA GLU A 69 -4.34 19.16 1.01
C GLU A 69 -3.59 20.29 1.73
N LEU A 70 -2.39 20.00 2.26
CA LEU A 70 -1.54 21.02 2.86
C LEU A 70 -1.20 22.11 1.83
N PHE A 71 -0.75 21.77 0.63
CA PHE A 71 -0.45 22.77 -0.41
C PHE A 71 -1.68 23.58 -0.80
N LYS A 72 -2.82 22.92 -1.01
CA LYS A 72 -4.09 23.57 -1.31
C LYS A 72 -4.51 24.58 -0.24
N SER A 73 -4.34 24.24 1.05
CA SER A 73 -4.68 25.13 2.16
C SER A 73 -3.86 26.43 2.20
N TYR A 74 -2.68 26.43 1.57
CA TYR A 74 -1.81 27.59 1.42
C TYR A 74 -1.87 28.21 0.02
N GLY A 75 -2.80 27.78 -0.84
CA GLY A 75 -2.94 28.29 -2.21
C GLY A 75 -1.79 27.91 -3.14
N ILE A 76 -1.01 26.89 -2.78
CA ILE A 76 0.09 26.39 -3.61
C ILE A 76 -0.50 25.42 -4.64
N LYS A 77 -0.27 25.71 -5.92
CA LYS A 77 -0.63 24.81 -7.01
C LYS A 77 0.35 23.64 -7.03
N SER A 78 -0.17 22.42 -7.00
CA SER A 78 0.61 21.19 -7.17
C SER A 78 0.43 20.60 -8.58
N GLU A 79 1.52 20.07 -9.11
CA GLU A 79 1.54 19.25 -10.32
C GLU A 79 2.10 17.88 -9.95
N ILE A 80 1.48 16.82 -10.45
CA ILE A 80 1.88 15.44 -10.15
C ILE A 80 2.39 14.80 -11.43
N VAL A 81 3.63 14.34 -11.39
CA VAL A 81 4.21 13.48 -12.42
C VAL A 81 4.15 12.05 -11.90
N ASP A 82 3.37 11.21 -12.57
CA ASP A 82 3.23 9.81 -12.18
C ASP A 82 4.34 8.96 -12.81
N GLU A 83 5.33 8.59 -11.99
CA GLU A 83 6.44 7.70 -12.39
C GLU A 83 6.24 6.26 -11.88
N ARG A 84 5.01 5.89 -11.50
CA ARG A 84 4.71 4.54 -11.04
C ARG A 84 4.82 3.55 -12.21
N PHE A 85 5.20 2.31 -11.87
CA PHE A 85 5.13 1.21 -12.83
C PHE A 85 3.67 0.80 -13.02
N GLU A 86 3.13 0.98 -14.22
CA GLU A 86 1.74 0.65 -14.56
C GLU A 86 1.43 -0.86 -14.55
N GLY A 87 2.48 -1.69 -14.53
CA GLY A 87 2.36 -3.13 -14.63
C GLY A 87 2.54 -3.65 -16.04
N VAL A 88 2.73 -4.97 -16.14
CA VAL A 88 2.71 -5.71 -17.41
C VAL A 88 1.30 -6.22 -17.61
N PRO A 89 0.63 -5.88 -18.74
CA PRO A 89 -0.69 -6.41 -19.06
C PRO A 89 -0.72 -7.94 -19.05
N ILE A 90 -1.76 -8.50 -18.45
CA ILE A 90 -2.05 -9.93 -18.44
C ILE A 90 -3.44 -10.19 -19.00
N ASN A 91 -3.57 -11.23 -19.84
CA ASN A 91 -4.86 -11.63 -20.38
C ASN A 91 -5.51 -12.67 -19.46
N VAL A 92 -6.33 -12.21 -18.53
CA VAL A 92 -7.07 -13.05 -17.57
C VAL A 92 -8.53 -12.59 -17.46
N VAL A 93 -9.41 -13.52 -17.12
CA VAL A 93 -10.82 -13.28 -16.85
C VAL A 93 -11.17 -13.95 -15.53
N PHE A 94 -12.04 -13.34 -14.74
CA PHE A 94 -12.53 -13.92 -13.51
C PHE A 94 -13.58 -15.01 -13.80
N ASN A 95 -13.29 -16.24 -13.41
CA ASN A 95 -14.14 -17.43 -13.59
C ASN A 95 -14.91 -17.78 -12.30
N GLY A 96 -15.56 -16.79 -11.71
CA GLY A 96 -16.37 -16.97 -10.51
C GLY A 96 -17.47 -15.93 -10.41
N GLU A 97 -18.28 -16.01 -9.35
CA GLU A 97 -19.32 -15.03 -9.06
C GLU A 97 -19.11 -14.45 -7.66
N LEU A 98 -19.08 -13.11 -7.57
CA LEU A 98 -19.01 -12.42 -6.29
C LEU A 98 -20.41 -12.36 -5.65
N ARG A 99 -20.48 -12.64 -4.35
CA ARG A 99 -21.67 -12.35 -3.54
C ARG A 99 -21.96 -10.84 -3.54
N PRO A 100 -23.20 -10.39 -3.31
CA PRO A 100 -23.56 -8.97 -3.36
C PRO A 100 -22.63 -8.06 -2.54
N LEU A 101 -22.34 -8.42 -1.28
CA LEU A 101 -21.44 -7.65 -0.42
C LEU A 101 -19.97 -7.68 -0.90
N GLN A 102 -19.53 -8.76 -1.55
CA GLN A 102 -18.19 -8.84 -2.11
C GLN A 102 -18.07 -7.95 -3.34
N LYS A 103 -19.11 -7.89 -4.17
CA LYS A 103 -19.17 -7.02 -5.34
C LYS A 103 -19.16 -5.56 -4.93
N GLU A 104 -19.96 -5.17 -3.93
CA GLU A 104 -19.94 -3.81 -3.38
C GLU A 104 -18.54 -3.43 -2.86
N ALA A 105 -17.92 -4.30 -2.04
CA ALA A 105 -16.59 -4.06 -1.52
C ALA A 105 -15.52 -4.00 -2.61
N GLY A 106 -15.60 -4.88 -3.62
CA GLY A 106 -14.71 -4.90 -4.77
C GLY A 106 -14.82 -3.64 -5.61
N SER A 107 -16.04 -3.22 -5.97
CA SER A 107 -16.27 -2.00 -6.74
C SER A 107 -15.70 -0.76 -6.04
N LYS A 108 -15.92 -0.61 -4.73
CA LYS A 108 -15.32 0.49 -3.94
C LYS A 108 -13.79 0.47 -3.97
N LEU A 109 -13.17 -0.71 -3.95
CA LEU A 109 -11.70 -0.84 -4.03
C LEU A 109 -11.13 -0.57 -5.44
N LEU A 110 -11.96 -0.55 -6.48
CA LEU A 110 -11.53 -0.19 -7.84
C LEU A 110 -11.60 1.31 -8.10
N GLU A 111 -12.41 2.05 -7.34
CA GLU A 111 -12.52 3.51 -7.45
C GLU A 111 -11.19 4.19 -7.07
N ASP A 112 -10.42 3.58 -6.16
CA ASP A 112 -9.13 4.08 -5.69
C ASP A 112 -7.95 3.17 -6.09
N ASP A 113 -6.78 3.77 -6.25
CA ASP A 113 -5.53 3.01 -6.47
C ASP A 113 -5.04 2.27 -5.22
N ILE A 114 -5.44 2.73 -4.03
CA ILE A 114 -4.98 2.22 -2.74
C ILE A 114 -6.20 2.12 -1.82
N GLY A 115 -6.44 0.93 -1.27
CA GLY A 115 -7.56 0.71 -0.36
C GLY A 115 -7.26 -0.34 0.70
N ILE A 116 -8.00 -0.28 1.81
CA ILE A 116 -7.95 -1.26 2.89
C ILE A 116 -9.29 -1.99 2.96
N LEU A 117 -9.27 -3.29 2.68
CA LEU A 117 -10.43 -4.15 2.89
C LEU A 117 -10.45 -4.67 4.33
N SER A 118 -11.22 -4.01 5.20
CA SER A 118 -11.51 -4.52 6.54
C SER A 118 -12.70 -5.48 6.49
N ALA A 119 -12.42 -6.78 6.51
CA ALA A 119 -13.46 -7.81 6.47
C ALA A 119 -13.08 -9.02 7.33
N PRO A 120 -14.05 -9.70 7.97
CA PRO A 120 -13.79 -10.88 8.78
C PRO A 120 -13.19 -12.03 7.95
N THR A 121 -12.68 -13.05 8.65
CA THR A 121 -12.36 -14.34 8.02
C THR A 121 -13.62 -14.92 7.36
N ALA A 122 -13.47 -15.75 6.33
CA ALA A 122 -14.57 -16.29 5.52
C ALA A 122 -15.41 -15.27 4.70
N PHE A 123 -15.13 -13.96 4.78
CA PHE A 123 -15.74 -12.99 3.86
C PHE A 123 -15.36 -13.24 2.39
N GLY A 124 -14.22 -13.89 2.14
CA GLY A 124 -13.74 -14.19 0.79
C GLY A 124 -12.76 -13.15 0.24
N LYS A 125 -11.86 -12.64 1.10
CA LYS A 125 -10.79 -11.70 0.70
C LYS A 125 -9.97 -12.20 -0.49
N THR A 126 -9.67 -13.49 -0.54
CA THR A 126 -8.95 -14.11 -1.66
C THR A 126 -9.75 -14.06 -2.97
N VAL A 127 -11.07 -14.25 -2.91
CA VAL A 127 -11.94 -14.19 -4.09
C VAL A 127 -12.01 -12.77 -4.62
N ILE A 128 -12.16 -11.78 -3.73
CA ILE A 128 -12.11 -10.36 -4.09
C ILE A 128 -10.74 -10.00 -4.67
N GLY A 129 -9.65 -10.49 -4.09
CA GLY A 129 -8.31 -10.27 -4.63
C GLY A 129 -8.13 -10.81 -6.04
N ALA A 130 -8.60 -12.05 -6.30
CA ALA A 130 -8.58 -12.63 -7.65
C ALA A 130 -9.44 -11.81 -8.63
N TRP A 131 -10.62 -11.37 -8.20
CA TRP A 131 -11.48 -10.51 -9.00
C TRP A 131 -10.80 -9.17 -9.33
N LEU A 132 -10.21 -8.49 -8.34
CA LEU A 132 -9.47 -7.23 -8.55
C LEU A 132 -8.32 -7.38 -9.55
N ILE A 133 -7.59 -8.51 -9.51
CA ILE A 133 -6.53 -8.80 -10.49
C ILE A 133 -7.12 -8.94 -11.90
N ALA A 134 -8.26 -9.61 -12.04
CA ALA A 134 -8.92 -9.78 -13.33
C ALA A 134 -9.54 -8.48 -13.88
N GLU A 135 -9.97 -7.56 -13.01
CA GLU A 135 -10.46 -6.25 -13.40
C GLU A 135 -9.30 -5.31 -13.80
N ARG A 136 -8.19 -5.33 -13.05
CA ARG A 136 -7.01 -4.49 -13.34
C ARG A 136 -6.15 -5.02 -14.49
N LYS A 137 -6.17 -6.34 -14.76
CA LYS A 137 -5.46 -7.01 -15.88
C LYS A 137 -3.97 -6.69 -15.98
N VAL A 138 -3.29 -6.52 -14.86
CA VAL A 138 -1.83 -6.33 -14.79
C VAL A 138 -1.18 -7.31 -13.82
N ASN A 139 0.12 -7.56 -14.00
CA ASN A 139 0.87 -8.43 -13.10
C ASN A 139 0.75 -7.95 -11.64
N SER A 140 0.51 -8.90 -10.74
CA SER A 140 0.15 -8.59 -9.35
C SER A 140 1.00 -9.39 -8.38
N LEU A 141 1.45 -8.73 -7.30
CA LEU A 141 2.20 -9.37 -6.22
C LEU A 141 1.29 -9.54 -5.00
N VAL A 142 1.10 -10.79 -4.57
CA VAL A 142 0.37 -11.11 -3.34
C VAL A 142 1.37 -11.51 -2.26
N LEU A 143 1.36 -10.80 -1.14
CA LEU A 143 2.25 -11.05 0.00
C LEU A 143 1.47 -11.70 1.16
N VAL A 144 1.99 -12.81 1.68
CA VAL A 144 1.40 -13.54 2.81
C VAL A 144 2.50 -14.01 3.76
N HIS A 145 2.14 -14.20 5.03
CA HIS A 145 3.11 -14.43 6.11
C HIS A 145 3.45 -15.92 6.35
N ARG A 146 2.82 -16.86 5.63
CA ARG A 146 3.01 -18.32 5.78
C ARG A 146 2.94 -19.03 4.43
N GLN A 147 3.75 -20.06 4.27
CA GLN A 147 3.78 -20.89 3.05
C GLN A 147 2.42 -21.51 2.74
N GLN A 148 1.72 -22.05 3.74
CA GLN A 148 0.37 -22.62 3.54
C GLN A 148 -0.62 -21.62 2.95
N LEU A 149 -0.57 -20.34 3.35
CA LEU A 149 -1.43 -19.30 2.78
C LEU A 149 -1.03 -19.01 1.33
N MET A 150 0.26 -19.02 1.03
CA MET A 150 0.76 -18.81 -0.33
C MET A 150 0.27 -19.91 -1.27
N ASP A 151 0.35 -21.17 -0.84
CA ASP A 151 -0.14 -22.31 -1.60
C ASP A 151 -1.66 -22.19 -1.85
N GLN A 152 -2.43 -21.82 -0.82
CA GLN A 152 -3.86 -21.53 -0.96
C GLN A 152 -4.15 -20.39 -1.95
N TRP A 153 -3.38 -19.31 -1.91
CA TRP A 153 -3.53 -18.22 -2.87
C TRP A 153 -3.24 -18.68 -4.30
N ARG A 154 -2.20 -19.48 -4.52
CA ARG A 154 -1.87 -20.02 -5.85
C ARG A 154 -2.99 -20.91 -6.39
N GLU A 155 -3.52 -21.83 -5.59
CA GLU A 155 -4.65 -22.68 -5.98
C GLU A 155 -5.90 -21.85 -6.32
N ARG A 156 -6.23 -20.85 -5.48
CA ARG A 156 -7.42 -20.01 -5.71
C ARG A 156 -7.26 -19.12 -6.93
N LEU A 157 -6.08 -18.55 -7.16
CA LEU A 157 -5.80 -17.76 -8.36
C LEU A 157 -5.84 -18.64 -9.62
N ALA A 158 -5.30 -19.85 -9.58
CA ALA A 158 -5.36 -20.78 -10.71
C ALA A 158 -6.83 -21.09 -11.08
N LEU A 159 -7.64 -21.40 -10.07
CA LEU A 159 -9.07 -21.65 -10.24
C LEU A 159 -9.83 -20.42 -10.77
N PHE A 160 -9.73 -19.28 -10.10
CA PHE A 160 -10.53 -18.10 -10.43
C PHE A 160 -10.04 -17.33 -11.65
N LEU A 161 -8.77 -17.45 -12.05
CA LEU A 161 -8.24 -16.79 -13.25
C LEU A 161 -8.12 -17.74 -14.45
N GLY A 162 -8.45 -19.03 -14.27
CA GLY A 162 -8.36 -20.03 -15.34
C GLY A 162 -6.92 -20.23 -15.83
N LEU A 163 -5.94 -20.09 -14.94
CA LEU A 163 -4.52 -20.17 -15.27
C LEU A 163 -3.93 -21.51 -14.79
N PRO A 164 -3.05 -22.14 -15.59
CA PRO A 164 -2.21 -23.24 -15.09
C PRO A 164 -1.39 -22.76 -13.89
N ILE A 165 -1.28 -23.58 -12.84
CA ILE A 165 -0.62 -23.19 -11.59
C ILE A 165 0.88 -22.92 -11.77
N GLU A 166 1.47 -23.48 -12.83
CA GLU A 166 2.85 -23.28 -13.27
C GLU A 166 3.11 -21.86 -13.78
N LYS A 167 2.07 -21.17 -14.29
CA LYS A 167 2.16 -19.77 -14.70
C LYS A 167 2.11 -18.80 -13.52
N LEU A 168 1.71 -19.27 -12.33
CA LEU A 168 1.69 -18.48 -11.11
C LEU A 168 3.03 -18.58 -10.39
N GLY A 169 3.82 -17.50 -10.49
CA GLY A 169 5.11 -17.39 -9.82
C GLY A 169 5.01 -17.51 -8.29
N GLN A 170 6.11 -17.95 -7.68
CA GLN A 170 6.22 -18.12 -6.23
C GLN A 170 7.59 -17.68 -5.76
N VAL A 171 7.62 -16.73 -4.81
CA VAL A 171 8.86 -16.31 -4.14
C VAL A 171 8.78 -16.70 -2.67
N GLY A 172 9.68 -17.60 -2.24
CA GLY A 172 9.68 -18.14 -0.87
C GLY A 172 9.24 -19.60 -0.78
N GLY A 173 9.36 -20.20 0.40
CA GLY A 173 9.11 -21.65 0.59
C GLY A 173 10.14 -22.53 -0.14
N GLY A 174 11.38 -22.04 -0.32
CA GLY A 174 12.46 -22.76 -1.00
C GLY A 174 12.48 -22.63 -2.53
N LYS A 175 11.59 -21.83 -3.13
CA LYS A 175 11.53 -21.60 -4.58
C LYS A 175 11.77 -20.12 -4.92
N LYS A 176 12.39 -19.89 -6.08
CA LYS A 176 12.60 -18.60 -6.74
C LYS A 176 12.00 -18.64 -8.14
#